data_AF-A0A927BGS1-F1
#
_entry.id   AF-A0A927BGS1-F1
#
_cell.length_a   1.000
_cell.length_b   1.000
_cell.length_c   1.000
_cell.angle_alpha   90.00
_cell.angle_beta   90.00
_cell.angle_gamma   90.00
#
_symmetry.space_group_name_H-M   'P 1'
#
loop_
_entity.id
_entity.type
_entity.pdbx_description
1 polymer ?
#
loop_
_entity_poly.entity_id
_entity_poly.type
_entity_poly.pdbx_seq_one_letter_code
_entity_poly.pdbx_strand_id
1 'polypeptide(L)'
;MSGKAKIQIYKTLPKLAIRLRDDLNASDFVLLYAFNGTGKTRLSIEFKNRGKKGEERDTLYFNAFTEDLFSWDNDLENDTERKLRINSSSRFFAGFRELALEEKIFSFLERYAEFDFRIDYENWTVSFSKGEHTNIKVSRGEETMFIWCVFLAICQLTLDGAEAYKDIKYIYIDDPISSLDDNNAIAVASDLCKLLQKASGRLKTVISSHHALFFNVLCNELKKRKPARYFLHRTAQGYGLQGTEDTPFFHHVASLSELRQVAAAGNINTYHFNVLRAVLEKTATFFGYKDFSDCIHGVDDETLYARALNLLSHGQYSVYAPVEMTPDNKKLFQNILAAFLAKYQFDLPAL
;
A
#
# COMPACT_ATOMS: atom_id res chain seq x y z
N MET A 1 6.01 12.46 -31.51
CA MET A 1 4.91 11.47 -31.58
C MET A 1 4.70 10.91 -30.18
N SER A 2 3.67 11.34 -29.45
CA SER A 2 3.47 10.89 -28.06
C SER A 2 2.84 9.48 -28.07
N GLY A 3 3.66 8.47 -27.76
CA GLY A 3 3.18 7.11 -27.53
C GLY A 3 2.40 7.04 -26.22
N LYS A 4 1.13 7.47 -26.21
CA LYS A 4 0.27 7.29 -25.04
C LYS A 4 0.19 5.79 -24.72
N ALA A 5 0.50 5.42 -23.49
CA ALA A 5 0.38 4.03 -23.05
C ALA A 5 -1.09 3.56 -23.21
N LYS A 6 -1.30 2.47 -23.93
CA LYS A 6 -2.63 1.94 -24.25
C LYS A 6 -3.33 1.48 -22.97
N ILE A 7 -4.49 2.07 -22.66
CA ILE A 7 -5.35 1.64 -21.55
C ILE A 7 -6.14 0.41 -22.02
N GLN A 8 -6.05 -0.69 -21.26
CA GLN A 8 -6.85 -1.89 -21.49
C GLN A 8 -8.01 -1.93 -20.50
N ILE A 9 -9.23 -2.16 -20.99
CA ILE A 9 -10.44 -2.16 -20.17
C ILE A 9 -10.88 -3.60 -19.87
N TYR A 10 -11.05 -3.90 -18.59
CA TYR A 10 -11.55 -5.18 -18.08
C TYR A 10 -12.92 -4.98 -17.45
N LYS A 11 -13.95 -5.64 -17.99
CA LYS A 11 -15.33 -5.49 -17.49
C LYS A 11 -15.52 -5.97 -16.04
N THR A 12 -14.68 -6.89 -15.56
CA THR A 12 -14.89 -7.60 -14.27
C THR A 12 -13.56 -7.95 -13.60
N LEU A 13 -13.49 -7.94 -12.27
CA LEU A 13 -12.29 -8.34 -11.50
C LEU A 13 -11.78 -9.75 -11.84
N PRO A 14 -12.63 -10.79 -12.02
CA PRO A 14 -12.16 -12.11 -12.43
C PRO A 14 -11.37 -12.13 -13.75
N LYS A 15 -11.66 -11.21 -14.68
CA LYS A 15 -10.91 -11.06 -15.95
C LYS A 15 -9.59 -10.34 -15.74
N LEU A 16 -9.60 -9.32 -14.89
CA LEU A 16 -8.37 -8.63 -14.50
C LEU A 16 -7.42 -9.57 -13.76
N ALA A 17 -7.94 -10.42 -12.86
CA ALA A 17 -7.16 -11.44 -12.17
C ALA A 17 -6.51 -12.45 -13.13
N ILE A 18 -7.21 -12.86 -14.21
CA ILE A 18 -6.61 -13.67 -15.28
C ILE A 18 -5.44 -12.93 -15.91
N ARG A 19 -5.66 -11.67 -16.29
CA ARG A 19 -4.60 -10.84 -16.90
C ARG A 19 -3.35 -10.76 -16.01
N LEU A 20 -3.51 -10.52 -14.71
CA LEU A 20 -2.37 -10.44 -13.80
C LEU A 20 -1.63 -11.79 -13.69
N ARG A 21 -2.34 -12.92 -13.68
CA ARG A 21 -1.71 -14.25 -13.74
C ARG A 21 -0.97 -14.49 -15.06
N ASP A 22 -1.54 -14.03 -16.17
CA ASP A 22 -0.92 -14.15 -17.49
C ASP A 22 0.36 -13.32 -17.59
N ASP A 23 0.37 -12.10 -17.03
CA ASP A 23 1.56 -11.25 -16.97
C ASP A 23 2.68 -11.89 -16.15
N LEU A 24 2.32 -12.64 -15.10
CA LEU A 24 3.26 -13.42 -14.32
C LEU A 24 3.88 -14.61 -15.08
N ASN A 25 3.42 -14.93 -16.29
CA ASN A 25 4.13 -15.89 -17.17
C ASN A 25 5.35 -15.27 -17.84
N ALA A 26 5.37 -13.94 -18.02
CA ALA A 26 6.46 -13.20 -18.66
C ALA A 26 7.34 -12.42 -17.67
N SER A 27 6.86 -12.17 -16.45
CA SER A 27 7.59 -11.48 -15.38
C SER A 27 7.38 -12.19 -14.04
N ASP A 28 8.35 -12.12 -13.14
CA ASP A 28 8.19 -12.62 -11.76
C ASP A 28 7.32 -11.70 -10.91
N PHE A 29 7.18 -10.43 -11.32
CA PHE A 29 6.59 -9.37 -10.50
C PHE A 29 5.59 -8.55 -11.27
N VAL A 30 4.42 -8.32 -10.67
CA VAL A 30 3.44 -7.33 -11.12
C VAL A 30 3.26 -6.29 -10.03
N LEU A 31 3.54 -5.03 -10.35
CA LEU A 31 3.36 -3.88 -9.46
C LEU A 31 2.15 -3.07 -9.93
N LEU A 32 1.15 -2.95 -9.05
CA LEU A 32 -0.13 -2.34 -9.35
C LEU A 32 -0.38 -1.12 -8.45
N TYR A 33 -0.22 0.08 -8.98
CA TYR A 33 -0.65 1.29 -8.29
C TYR A 33 -2.15 1.47 -8.47
N ALA A 34 -2.91 1.59 -7.36
CA ALA A 34 -4.34 1.85 -7.44
C ALA A 34 -4.86 2.56 -6.19
N PHE A 35 -5.72 3.56 -6.41
CA PHE A 35 -6.35 4.31 -5.33
C PHE A 35 -7.24 3.46 -4.42
N ASN A 36 -7.57 4.01 -3.27
CA ASN A 36 -8.57 3.44 -2.38
C ASN A 36 -9.94 3.38 -3.08
N GLY A 37 -10.73 2.36 -2.74
CA GLY A 37 -12.02 2.12 -3.38
C GLY A 37 -11.98 1.53 -4.80
N THR A 38 -10.81 1.42 -5.45
CA THR A 38 -10.70 0.78 -6.79
C THR A 38 -11.08 -0.69 -6.78
N GLY A 39 -10.90 -1.39 -5.65
CA GLY A 39 -11.26 -2.79 -5.46
C GLY A 39 -10.07 -3.75 -5.36
N LYS A 40 -8.88 -3.26 -4.99
CA LYS A 40 -7.65 -4.06 -4.82
C LYS A 40 -7.84 -5.30 -3.95
N THR A 41 -8.51 -5.18 -2.81
CA THR A 41 -8.78 -6.32 -1.91
C THR A 41 -9.69 -7.37 -2.55
N ARG A 42 -10.69 -6.95 -3.32
CA ARG A 42 -11.52 -7.91 -4.08
C ARG A 42 -10.71 -8.55 -5.21
N LEU A 43 -9.81 -7.80 -5.83
CA LEU A 43 -8.92 -8.33 -6.87
C LEU A 43 -7.95 -9.38 -6.32
N SER A 44 -7.39 -9.19 -5.13
CA SER A 44 -6.52 -10.18 -4.48
C SER A 44 -7.26 -11.48 -4.17
N ILE A 45 -8.52 -11.38 -3.74
CA ILE A 45 -9.39 -12.55 -3.53
C ILE A 45 -9.72 -13.26 -4.84
N GLU A 46 -10.07 -12.54 -5.90
CA GLU A 46 -10.30 -13.13 -7.23
C GLU A 46 -9.04 -13.83 -7.76
N PHE A 47 -7.88 -13.21 -7.57
CA PHE A 47 -6.59 -13.79 -7.96
C PHE A 47 -6.31 -15.08 -7.19
N LYS A 48 -6.52 -15.10 -5.87
CA LYS A 48 -6.34 -16.29 -5.03
C LYS A 48 -7.34 -17.40 -5.38
N ASN A 49 -8.60 -17.06 -5.61
CA ASN A 49 -9.66 -18.03 -5.92
C ASN A 49 -9.42 -18.78 -7.25
N ARG A 50 -8.70 -18.19 -8.20
CA ARG A 50 -8.27 -18.88 -9.43
C ARG A 50 -7.36 -20.08 -9.18
N GLY A 51 -6.58 -20.01 -8.10
CA GLY A 51 -5.68 -21.06 -7.64
C GLY A 51 -6.33 -22.12 -6.77
N LYS A 52 -7.63 -21.97 -6.50
CA LYS A 52 -8.38 -22.82 -5.57
C LYS A 52 -8.92 -24.04 -6.32
N LYS A 53 -8.33 -25.21 -6.12
CA LYS A 53 -8.83 -26.49 -6.67
C LYS A 53 -9.03 -27.51 -5.55
N GLY A 54 -10.27 -27.75 -5.12
CA GLY A 54 -10.54 -28.63 -3.96
C GLY A 54 -9.88 -28.08 -2.70
N GLU A 55 -8.92 -28.82 -2.13
CA GLU A 55 -8.09 -28.40 -0.99
C GLU A 55 -6.77 -27.69 -1.41
N GLU A 56 -6.36 -27.80 -2.67
CA GLU A 56 -5.13 -27.19 -3.17
C GLU A 56 -5.27 -25.66 -3.27
N ARG A 57 -4.24 -24.95 -2.81
CA ARG A 57 -4.14 -23.49 -2.85
C ARG A 57 -2.75 -23.14 -3.37
N ASP A 58 -2.69 -22.43 -4.49
CA ASP A 58 -1.41 -22.01 -5.09
C ASP A 58 -0.97 -20.58 -4.70
N THR A 59 -1.76 -19.88 -3.89
CA THR A 59 -1.57 -18.45 -3.61
C THR A 59 -1.58 -18.17 -2.11
N LEU A 60 -0.49 -17.56 -1.63
CA LEU A 60 -0.43 -16.89 -0.33
C LEU A 60 -0.80 -15.41 -0.53
N TYR A 61 -1.53 -14.81 0.40
CA TYR A 61 -1.94 -13.41 0.27
C TYR A 61 -1.85 -12.64 1.58
N PHE A 62 -1.60 -11.33 1.46
CA PHE A 62 -1.70 -10.35 2.53
C PHE A 62 -2.73 -9.30 2.12
N ASN A 63 -3.77 -9.14 2.92
CA ASN A 63 -4.84 -8.14 2.78
C ASN A 63 -5.65 -8.09 4.09
N ALA A 64 -6.73 -7.30 4.12
CA ALA A 64 -7.63 -7.21 5.28
C ALA A 64 -8.12 -8.57 5.83
N PHE A 65 -8.40 -9.56 4.97
CA PHE A 65 -8.80 -10.91 5.45
C PHE A 65 -7.68 -11.67 6.16
N THR A 66 -6.42 -11.29 5.93
CA THR A 66 -5.26 -11.85 6.63
C THR A 66 -5.12 -11.22 8.01
N GLU A 67 -5.39 -9.91 8.11
CA GLU A 67 -5.46 -9.21 9.39
C GLU A 67 -6.60 -9.73 10.26
N ASP A 68 -7.76 -10.02 9.67
CA ASP A 68 -8.92 -10.62 10.35
C ASP A 68 -8.66 -12.05 10.89
N LEU A 69 -7.52 -12.68 10.56
CA LEU A 69 -7.09 -13.92 11.21
C LEU A 69 -6.61 -13.70 12.65
N PHE A 70 -6.44 -12.45 13.05
CA PHE A 70 -6.02 -12.03 14.37
C PHE A 70 -7.13 -11.23 15.03
N SER A 71 -7.41 -11.50 16.31
CA SER A 71 -8.47 -10.80 17.04
C SER A 71 -8.08 -10.58 18.49
N TRP A 72 -8.37 -9.40 19.03
CA TRP A 72 -8.03 -9.11 20.42
C TRP A 72 -9.02 -9.75 21.39
N ASP A 73 -8.44 -10.41 22.39
CA ASP A 73 -9.07 -10.64 23.67
C ASP A 73 -8.53 -9.58 24.65
N ASN A 74 -9.39 -8.63 25.02
CA ASN A 74 -8.98 -7.52 25.87
C ASN A 74 -9.19 -7.80 27.36
N ASP A 75 -9.74 -8.98 27.72
CA ASP A 75 -10.06 -9.30 29.13
C ASP A 75 -10.81 -8.14 29.81
N LEU A 76 -11.91 -7.68 29.22
CA LEU A 76 -12.62 -6.46 29.69
C LEU A 76 -13.15 -6.58 31.12
N GLU A 77 -13.28 -7.80 31.64
CA GLU A 77 -13.79 -8.06 32.99
C GLU A 77 -12.73 -7.84 34.07
N ASN A 78 -11.49 -8.30 33.84
CA ASN A 78 -10.41 -8.20 34.83
C ASN A 78 -9.36 -7.13 34.46
N ASP A 79 -9.30 -6.73 33.20
CA ASP A 79 -8.39 -5.74 32.62
C ASP A 79 -6.89 -6.13 32.75
N THR A 80 -6.59 -7.42 32.84
CA THR A 80 -5.26 -7.95 33.20
C THR A 80 -4.53 -8.72 32.09
N GLU A 81 -5.23 -9.54 31.30
CA GLU A 81 -4.60 -10.44 30.32
C GLU A 81 -5.00 -10.12 28.88
N ARG A 82 -4.46 -9.03 28.33
CA ARG A 82 -4.71 -8.67 26.93
C ARG A 82 -3.87 -9.54 26.01
N LYS A 83 -4.53 -10.29 25.13
CA LYS A 83 -3.90 -11.23 24.20
C LYS A 83 -4.47 -11.11 22.79
N LEU A 84 -3.63 -11.30 21.79
CA LEU A 84 -4.05 -11.39 20.40
C LEU A 84 -4.29 -12.85 20.03
N ARG A 85 -5.54 -13.23 19.80
CA ARG A 85 -5.94 -14.57 19.38
C ARG A 85 -5.66 -14.78 17.90
N ILE A 86 -5.14 -15.96 17.57
CA ILE A 86 -4.86 -16.43 16.22
C ILE A 86 -5.95 -17.41 15.79
N ASN A 87 -6.49 -17.23 14.58
CA ASN A 87 -7.39 -18.21 13.98
C ASN A 87 -6.62 -19.42 13.44
N SER A 88 -6.34 -20.37 14.34
CA SER A 88 -5.58 -21.60 14.06
C SER A 88 -6.20 -22.53 13.04
N SER A 89 -7.51 -22.40 12.77
CA SER A 89 -8.19 -23.19 11.74
C SER A 89 -7.80 -22.78 10.32
N SER A 90 -7.19 -21.59 10.16
CA SER A 90 -6.74 -21.11 8.86
C SER A 90 -5.48 -21.84 8.41
N ARG A 91 -5.50 -22.35 7.17
CA ARG A 91 -4.31 -22.94 6.50
C ARG A 91 -3.14 -21.95 6.40
N PHE A 92 -3.38 -20.65 6.56
CA PHE A 92 -2.33 -19.65 6.69
C PHE A 92 -1.30 -19.99 7.77
N PHE A 93 -1.72 -20.67 8.84
CA PHE A 93 -0.88 -21.09 9.96
C PHE A 93 -0.44 -22.56 9.88
N ALA A 94 -0.56 -23.22 8.73
CA ALA A 94 -0.29 -24.66 8.61
C ALA A 94 1.14 -25.05 9.05
N GLY A 95 2.13 -24.18 8.81
CA GLY A 95 3.52 -24.40 9.23
C GLY A 95 3.88 -23.85 10.61
N PHE A 96 2.92 -23.33 11.40
CA PHE A 96 3.25 -22.60 12.63
C PHE A 96 3.89 -23.45 13.73
N ARG A 97 3.50 -24.72 13.86
CA ARG A 97 3.97 -25.59 14.94
C ARG A 97 5.30 -26.28 14.66
N GLU A 98 5.71 -26.34 13.40
CA GLU A 98 6.83 -27.19 12.96
C GLU A 98 8.15 -26.42 12.81
N LEU A 99 8.13 -25.09 12.99
CA LEU A 99 9.21 -24.20 12.58
C LEU A 99 9.49 -23.14 13.65
N ALA A 100 10.76 -22.73 13.79
CA ALA A 100 11.19 -21.62 14.65
C ALA A 100 10.71 -20.27 14.08
N LEU A 101 9.40 -20.03 14.16
CA LEU A 101 8.72 -18.89 13.54
C LEU A 101 8.97 -17.61 14.32
N GLU A 102 9.08 -17.70 15.64
CA GLU A 102 9.35 -16.56 16.53
C GLU A 102 10.67 -15.88 16.18
N GLU A 103 11.76 -16.63 15.98
CA GLU A 103 13.07 -16.06 15.56
C GLU A 103 12.96 -15.31 14.22
N LYS A 104 12.24 -15.88 13.25
CA LYS A 104 12.02 -15.25 11.94
C LYS A 104 11.17 -13.98 12.08
N ILE A 105 10.06 -14.03 12.80
CA ILE A 105 9.20 -12.87 13.04
C ILE A 105 9.99 -11.77 13.75
N PHE A 106 10.75 -12.12 14.79
CA PHE A 106 11.56 -11.18 15.56
C PHE A 106 12.59 -10.45 14.69
N SER A 107 13.29 -11.17 13.81
CA SER A 107 14.28 -10.59 12.90
C SER A 107 13.74 -9.54 11.91
N PHE A 108 12.42 -9.59 11.65
CA PHE A 108 11.72 -8.55 10.90
C PHE A 108 11.22 -7.46 11.85
N LEU A 109 10.56 -7.84 12.94
CA LEU A 109 9.86 -6.94 13.86
C LEU A 109 10.77 -5.92 14.54
N GLU A 110 11.98 -6.35 14.95
CA GLU A 110 12.96 -5.51 15.66
C GLU A 110 13.36 -4.24 14.89
N ARG A 111 13.06 -4.17 13.59
CA ARG A 111 13.35 -3.02 12.71
C ARG A 111 12.25 -1.96 12.72
N TYR A 112 11.05 -2.33 13.16
CA TYR A 112 9.83 -1.52 13.00
C TYR A 112 9.19 -1.15 14.34
N ALA A 113 9.40 -1.97 15.37
CA ALA A 113 8.76 -1.76 16.65
C ALA A 113 9.63 -2.21 17.83
N GLU A 114 9.45 -1.53 18.95
CA GLU A 114 10.17 -1.77 20.20
C GLU A 114 9.25 -2.44 21.22
N PHE A 115 8.86 -3.69 20.92
CA PHE A 115 8.17 -4.58 21.85
C PHE A 115 8.54 -6.03 21.56
N ASP A 116 8.47 -6.86 22.60
CA ASP A 116 8.64 -8.30 22.52
C ASP A 116 7.29 -9.00 22.41
N PHE A 117 7.30 -10.24 21.94
CA PHE A 117 6.11 -11.08 21.86
C PHE A 117 6.43 -12.53 22.21
N ARG A 118 5.41 -13.26 22.62
CA ARG A 118 5.45 -14.71 22.83
C ARG A 118 4.22 -15.36 22.23
N ILE A 119 4.43 -16.43 21.47
CA ILE A 119 3.33 -17.21 20.89
C ILE A 119 3.05 -18.43 21.78
N ASP A 120 1.81 -18.54 22.23
CA ASP A 120 1.28 -19.75 22.85
C ASP A 120 0.63 -20.61 21.76
N TYR A 121 1.30 -21.69 21.36
CA TYR A 121 0.84 -22.60 20.31
C TYR A 121 -0.24 -23.60 20.75
N GLU A 122 -0.46 -23.72 22.07
CA GLU A 122 -1.54 -24.54 22.63
C GLU A 122 -2.85 -23.76 22.57
N ASN A 123 -2.83 -22.53 23.07
CA ASN A 123 -4.00 -21.65 23.13
C ASN A 123 -4.18 -20.77 21.88
N TRP A 124 -3.20 -20.74 20.99
CA TRP A 124 -3.16 -19.88 19.79
C TRP A 124 -3.35 -18.41 20.12
N THR A 125 -2.56 -17.93 21.09
CA THR A 125 -2.56 -16.54 21.52
C THR A 125 -1.17 -15.94 21.46
N VAL A 126 -1.09 -14.63 21.24
CA VAL A 126 0.14 -13.85 21.32
C VAL A 126 0.02 -12.88 22.49
N SER A 127 0.99 -12.93 23.39
CA SER A 127 1.20 -11.91 24.42
C SER A 127 2.32 -10.98 24.00
N PHE A 128 2.15 -9.68 24.27
CA PHE A 128 3.17 -8.67 24.01
C PHE A 128 3.75 -8.14 25.32
N SER A 129 5.01 -7.70 25.29
CA SER A 129 5.70 -7.10 26.43
C SER A 129 6.61 -5.95 26.02
N LYS A 130 6.85 -5.02 26.94
CA LYS A 130 7.80 -3.92 26.77
C LYS A 130 8.50 -3.65 28.10
N GLY A 131 9.79 -3.99 28.17
CA GLY A 131 10.52 -3.98 29.43
C GLY A 131 9.90 -4.96 30.44
N GLU A 132 9.56 -4.49 31.64
CA GLU A 132 8.95 -5.32 32.69
C GLU A 132 7.43 -5.50 32.52
N HIS A 133 6.79 -4.72 31.64
CA HIS A 133 5.36 -4.80 31.41
C HIS A 133 5.01 -5.96 30.47
N THR A 134 4.17 -6.88 30.95
CA THR A 134 3.69 -8.05 30.18
C THR A 134 2.20 -7.92 29.87
N ASN A 135 1.72 -8.67 28.86
CA ASN A 135 0.33 -8.66 28.40
C ASN A 135 -0.20 -7.26 28.02
N ILE A 136 0.64 -6.47 27.36
CA ILE A 136 0.29 -5.10 26.96
C ILE A 136 -0.59 -5.09 25.70
N LYS A 137 -1.46 -4.08 25.59
CA LYS A 137 -2.12 -3.76 24.32
C LYS A 137 -1.18 -2.91 23.47
N VAL A 138 -0.77 -3.42 22.32
CA VAL A 138 -0.04 -2.62 21.32
C VAL A 138 -1.00 -1.75 20.49
N SER A 139 -0.50 -0.67 19.91
CA SER A 139 -1.26 0.20 19.03
C SER A 139 -1.75 -0.54 17.77
N ARG A 140 -2.70 0.04 17.04
CA ARG A 140 -3.18 -0.56 15.77
C ARG A 140 -2.08 -0.64 14.71
N GLY A 141 -1.19 0.35 14.63
CA GLY A 141 -0.04 0.31 13.73
C GLY A 141 0.94 -0.80 14.09
N GLU A 142 1.25 -0.96 15.38
CA GLU A 142 2.12 -2.04 15.89
C GLU A 142 1.50 -3.44 15.68
N GLU A 143 0.18 -3.57 15.85
CA GLU A 143 -0.57 -4.78 15.53
C GLU A 143 -0.46 -5.13 14.04
N THR A 144 -0.72 -4.18 13.13
CA THR A 144 -0.55 -4.38 11.69
C THR A 144 0.91 -4.75 11.36
N MET A 145 1.89 -4.09 11.99
CA MET A 145 3.31 -4.43 11.81
C MET A 145 3.64 -5.85 12.23
N PHE A 146 3.13 -6.30 13.37
CA PHE A 146 3.32 -7.66 13.83
C PHE A 146 2.74 -8.67 12.84
N ILE A 147 1.50 -8.46 12.40
CA ILE A 147 0.83 -9.33 11.42
C ILE A 147 1.58 -9.35 10.08
N TRP A 148 2.12 -8.20 9.66
CA TRP A 148 3.00 -8.11 8.50
C TRP A 148 4.30 -8.92 8.67
N CYS A 149 4.95 -8.85 9.83
CA CYS A 149 6.16 -9.63 10.12
C CYS A 149 5.87 -11.13 10.15
N VAL A 150 4.72 -11.54 10.67
CA VAL A 150 4.20 -12.92 10.56
C VAL A 150 4.09 -13.35 9.10
N PHE A 151 3.50 -12.50 8.25
CA PHE A 151 3.37 -12.78 6.83
C PHE A 151 4.72 -12.91 6.13
N LEU A 152 5.68 -12.03 6.41
CA LEU A 152 7.04 -12.11 5.88
C LEU A 152 7.75 -13.40 6.31
N ALA A 153 7.58 -13.82 7.57
CA ALA A 153 8.10 -15.09 8.05
C ALA A 153 7.52 -16.28 7.28
N ILE A 154 6.21 -16.32 7.03
CA ILE A 154 5.58 -17.37 6.21
C ILE A 154 6.08 -17.35 4.76
N CYS A 155 6.25 -16.16 4.18
CA CYS A 155 6.86 -16.03 2.86
C CYS A 155 8.27 -16.62 2.85
N GLN A 156 9.10 -16.32 3.86
CA GLN A 156 10.42 -16.93 3.99
C GLN A 156 10.34 -18.46 4.12
N LEU A 157 9.41 -19.00 4.89
CA LEU A 157 9.21 -20.46 5.00
C LEU A 157 8.83 -21.09 3.67
N THR A 158 8.00 -20.41 2.88
CA THR A 158 7.64 -20.84 1.53
C THR A 158 8.88 -20.89 0.63
N LEU A 159 9.77 -19.91 0.74
CA LEU A 159 11.04 -19.87 0.00
C LEU A 159 12.05 -20.92 0.43
N ASP A 160 12.05 -21.25 1.72
CA ASP A 160 12.86 -22.29 2.32
C ASP A 160 12.34 -23.71 1.95
N GLY A 161 11.18 -23.80 1.27
CA GLY A 161 10.62 -25.06 0.79
C GLY A 161 9.87 -25.85 1.87
N ALA A 162 9.34 -25.18 2.89
CA ALA A 162 8.58 -25.83 3.95
C ALA A 162 7.37 -26.60 3.38
N GLU A 163 7.20 -27.85 3.83
CA GLU A 163 6.21 -28.80 3.29
C GLU A 163 4.78 -28.25 3.36
N ALA A 164 4.44 -27.51 4.41
CA ALA A 164 3.14 -26.86 4.59
C ALA A 164 2.78 -25.87 3.46
N TYR A 165 3.79 -25.31 2.78
CA TYR A 165 3.65 -24.28 1.75
C TYR A 165 4.18 -24.71 0.37
N LYS A 166 4.48 -26.00 0.16
CA LYS A 166 5.08 -26.52 -1.10
C LYS A 166 4.27 -26.21 -2.37
N ASP A 167 2.95 -26.10 -2.24
CA ASP A 167 2.03 -25.90 -3.37
C ASP A 167 1.91 -24.41 -3.76
N ILE A 168 2.47 -23.51 -2.96
CA ILE A 168 2.40 -22.06 -3.18
C ILE A 168 3.31 -21.67 -4.35
N LYS A 169 2.70 -21.06 -5.36
CA LYS A 169 3.35 -20.54 -6.57
C LYS A 169 3.30 -19.02 -6.65
N TYR A 170 2.30 -18.43 -6.00
CA TYR A 170 2.01 -17.02 -6.07
C TYR A 170 1.94 -16.37 -4.69
N ILE A 171 2.40 -15.13 -4.62
CA ILE A 171 2.15 -14.21 -3.52
C ILE A 171 1.31 -13.04 -4.05
N TYR A 172 0.24 -12.66 -3.32
CA TYR A 172 -0.50 -11.43 -3.58
C TYR A 172 -0.49 -10.54 -2.34
N ILE A 173 0.12 -9.36 -2.44
CA ILE A 173 0.17 -8.38 -1.34
C ILE A 173 -0.69 -7.17 -1.72
N ASP A 174 -1.69 -6.86 -0.89
CA ASP A 174 -2.55 -5.69 -1.03
C ASP A 174 -2.35 -4.74 0.14
N ASP A 175 -1.85 -3.53 -0.15
CA ASP A 175 -1.67 -2.43 0.81
C ASP A 175 -1.05 -2.84 2.17
N PRO A 176 0.21 -3.33 2.18
CA PRO A 176 0.80 -3.87 3.40
C PRO A 176 1.12 -2.83 4.49
N ILE A 177 0.94 -1.54 4.18
CA ILE A 177 1.39 -0.42 5.01
C ILE A 177 0.32 0.66 5.22
N SER A 178 -0.96 0.35 5.02
CA SER A 178 -2.05 1.37 5.04
C SER A 178 -2.20 2.14 6.37
N SER A 179 -1.51 1.73 7.43
CA SER A 179 -1.56 2.30 8.79
C SER A 179 -0.20 2.77 9.34
N LEU A 180 0.87 2.80 8.53
CA LEU A 180 2.25 3.07 8.98
C LEU A 180 2.79 4.44 8.59
N ASP A 181 3.75 4.95 9.36
CA ASP A 181 4.52 6.15 9.04
C ASP A 181 5.40 6.01 7.77
N ASP A 182 5.76 7.13 7.13
CA ASP A 182 6.57 7.15 5.90
C ASP A 182 7.95 6.48 6.07
N ASN A 183 8.52 6.52 7.28
CA ASN A 183 9.81 5.89 7.58
C ASN A 183 9.69 4.36 7.51
N ASN A 184 8.63 3.82 8.12
CA ASN A 184 8.32 2.39 8.04
C ASN A 184 7.97 1.97 6.60
N ALA A 185 7.32 2.81 5.81
CA ALA A 185 7.00 2.51 4.41
C ALA A 185 8.25 2.17 3.57
N ILE A 186 9.34 2.95 3.71
CA ILE A 186 10.60 2.68 2.98
C ILE A 186 11.25 1.38 3.47
N ALA A 187 11.37 1.21 4.79
CA ALA A 187 12.01 0.05 5.39
C ALA A 187 11.28 -1.25 5.02
N VAL A 188 9.94 -1.26 5.15
CA VAL A 188 9.07 -2.38 4.78
C VAL A 188 9.19 -2.70 3.28
N ALA A 189 9.18 -1.68 2.41
CA ALA A 189 9.37 -1.89 0.98
C ALA A 189 10.73 -2.53 0.66
N SER A 190 11.79 -2.05 1.30
CA SER A 190 13.15 -2.55 1.08
C SER A 190 13.30 -3.99 1.54
N ASP A 191 12.79 -4.33 2.74
CA ASP A 191 12.86 -5.70 3.25
C ASP A 191 12.00 -6.68 2.45
N LEU A 192 10.82 -6.25 2.01
CA LEU A 192 10.02 -7.02 1.06
C LEU A 192 10.79 -7.25 -0.25
N CYS A 193 11.42 -6.23 -0.81
CA CYS A 193 12.22 -6.37 -2.03
C CYS A 193 13.38 -7.34 -1.85
N LYS A 194 14.11 -7.30 -0.73
CA LYS A 194 15.18 -8.26 -0.42
C LYS A 194 14.65 -9.69 -0.37
N LEU A 195 13.52 -9.90 0.30
CA LEU A 195 12.86 -11.21 0.37
C LEU A 195 12.48 -11.72 -1.02
N LEU A 196 11.79 -10.89 -1.80
CA LEU A 196 11.33 -11.22 -3.15
C LEU A 196 12.48 -11.43 -4.15
N GLN A 197 13.59 -10.72 -4.00
CA GLN A 197 14.76 -10.93 -4.85
C GLN A 197 15.44 -12.28 -4.59
N LYS A 198 15.40 -12.80 -3.35
CA LYS A 198 15.80 -14.18 -3.04
C LYS A 198 14.84 -15.21 -3.64
N ALA A 199 13.59 -14.81 -3.86
CA ALA A 199 12.51 -15.62 -4.41
C ALA A 199 12.46 -15.72 -5.94
N SER A 200 13.26 -14.92 -6.65
CA SER A 200 13.13 -14.79 -8.12
C SER A 200 13.25 -16.14 -8.83
N GLY A 201 12.34 -16.39 -9.76
CA GLY A 201 12.17 -17.66 -10.47
C GLY A 201 11.46 -18.77 -9.67
N ARG A 202 11.19 -18.59 -8.37
CA ARG A 202 10.48 -19.57 -7.51
C ARG A 202 9.08 -19.13 -7.13
N LEU A 203 8.91 -17.86 -6.74
CA LEU A 203 7.62 -17.28 -6.41
C LEU A 203 7.32 -16.07 -7.27
N LYS A 204 6.10 -16.06 -7.81
CA LYS A 204 5.57 -14.99 -8.65
C LYS A 204 4.70 -14.08 -7.81
N THR A 205 4.93 -12.78 -7.84
CA THR A 205 4.33 -11.87 -6.85
C THR A 205 3.56 -10.72 -7.52
N VAL A 206 2.32 -10.51 -7.07
CA VAL A 206 1.57 -9.27 -7.32
C VAL A 206 1.62 -8.41 -6.07
N ILE A 207 1.97 -7.14 -6.23
CA ILE A 207 1.89 -6.14 -5.16
C ILE A 207 1.00 -5.02 -5.63
N SER A 208 -0.10 -4.78 -4.92
CA SER A 208 -0.97 -3.63 -5.14
C SER A 208 -0.88 -2.64 -4.00
N SER A 209 -0.71 -1.36 -4.32
CA SER A 209 -0.74 -0.32 -3.29
C SER A 209 -1.30 1.02 -3.76
N HIS A 210 -1.91 1.76 -2.83
CA HIS A 210 -2.19 3.19 -2.99
C HIS A 210 -1.06 4.07 -2.45
N HIS A 211 -0.11 3.51 -1.70
CA HIS A 211 0.93 4.30 -1.04
C HIS A 211 2.08 4.60 -2.00
N ALA A 212 2.16 5.86 -2.43
CA ALA A 212 3.12 6.37 -3.40
C ALA A 212 4.59 6.03 -3.12
N LEU A 213 5.07 6.38 -1.93
CA LEU A 213 6.48 6.20 -1.54
C LEU A 213 6.90 4.73 -1.61
N PHE A 214 6.12 3.86 -0.97
CA PHE A 214 6.28 2.41 -1.01
C PHE A 214 6.29 1.88 -2.45
N PHE A 215 5.32 2.27 -3.28
CA PHE A 215 5.26 1.84 -4.67
C PHE A 215 6.50 2.27 -5.47
N ASN A 216 7.00 3.48 -5.23
CA ASN A 216 8.21 4.00 -5.87
C ASN A 216 9.46 3.21 -5.46
N VAL A 217 9.59 2.88 -4.17
CA VAL A 217 10.70 2.04 -3.67
C VAL A 217 10.65 0.67 -4.35
N LEU A 218 9.48 0.01 -4.40
CA LEU A 218 9.33 -1.28 -5.09
C LEU A 218 9.76 -1.22 -6.55
N CYS A 219 9.29 -0.21 -7.28
CA CYS A 219 9.64 -0.05 -8.69
C CYS A 219 11.15 0.18 -8.90
N ASN A 220 11.78 0.95 -8.03
CA ASN A 220 13.21 1.24 -8.12
C ASN A 220 14.07 0.03 -7.74
N GLU A 221 13.76 -0.64 -6.63
CA GLU A 221 14.52 -1.82 -6.16
C GLU A 221 14.33 -3.02 -7.10
N LEU A 222 13.12 -3.23 -7.63
CA LEU A 222 12.83 -4.34 -8.54
C LEU A 222 13.11 -4.01 -10.01
N LYS A 223 13.58 -2.80 -10.35
CA LYS A 223 13.78 -2.35 -11.74
C LYS A 223 14.55 -3.35 -12.61
N LYS A 224 15.62 -3.96 -12.07
CA LYS A 224 16.46 -4.94 -12.78
C LYS A 224 15.71 -6.25 -13.10
N ARG A 225 14.65 -6.56 -12.37
CA ARG A 225 13.78 -7.72 -12.58
C ARG A 225 12.69 -7.47 -13.63
N LYS A 226 12.61 -6.25 -14.17
CA LYS A 226 11.61 -5.84 -15.18
C LYS A 226 10.19 -6.22 -14.76
N PRO A 227 9.71 -5.72 -13.60
CA PRO A 227 8.33 -5.96 -13.17
C PRO A 227 7.36 -5.38 -14.21
N ALA A 228 6.25 -6.08 -14.43
CA ALA A 228 5.12 -5.48 -15.13
C ALA A 228 4.51 -4.40 -14.21
N ARG A 229 4.46 -3.16 -14.68
CA ARG A 229 4.00 -2.01 -13.90
C ARG A 229 2.71 -1.47 -14.46
N TYR A 230 1.72 -1.31 -13.60
CA TYR A 230 0.39 -0.90 -13.98
C TYR A 230 -0.19 0.16 -13.06
N PHE A 231 -0.98 1.05 -13.65
CA PHE A 231 -1.97 1.83 -12.95
C PHE A 231 -3.34 1.22 -13.15
N LEU A 232 -4.03 0.96 -12.05
CA LEU A 232 -5.40 0.48 -12.03
C LEU A 232 -6.33 1.59 -11.55
N HIS A 233 -7.37 1.83 -12.33
CA HIS A 233 -8.45 2.74 -11.96
C HIS A 233 -9.81 2.19 -12.38
N ARG A 234 -10.88 2.74 -11.79
CA ARG A 234 -12.23 2.47 -12.27
C ARG A 234 -12.55 3.33 -13.49
N THR A 235 -13.42 2.79 -14.34
CA THR A 235 -14.03 3.51 -15.47
C THR A 235 -15.53 3.19 -15.49
N ALA A 236 -16.30 3.96 -16.26
CA ALA A 236 -17.72 3.65 -16.49
C ALA A 236 -17.98 2.24 -17.06
N GLN A 237 -16.98 1.63 -17.70
CA GLN A 237 -17.09 0.34 -18.39
C GLN A 237 -16.44 -0.82 -17.61
N GLY A 238 -15.84 -0.55 -16.44
CA GLY A 238 -15.17 -1.54 -15.60
C GLY A 238 -13.87 -1.02 -14.98
N TYR A 239 -12.77 -1.72 -15.28
CA TYR A 239 -11.45 -1.49 -14.70
C TYR A 239 -10.44 -1.15 -15.81
N GLY A 240 -9.86 0.04 -15.77
CA GLY A 240 -8.80 0.47 -16.67
C GLY A 240 -7.45 0.04 -16.13
N LEU A 241 -6.68 -0.68 -16.95
CA LEU A 241 -5.31 -1.09 -16.65
C LEU A 241 -4.37 -0.43 -17.66
N GLN A 242 -3.49 0.45 -17.18
CA GLN A 242 -2.55 1.19 -18.01
C GLN A 242 -1.12 0.78 -17.67
N GLY A 243 -0.39 0.24 -18.66
CA GLY A 243 1.01 -0.14 -18.50
C GLY A 243 1.95 1.07 -18.47
N THR A 244 3.10 0.94 -17.81
CA THR A 244 4.10 2.00 -17.75
C THR A 244 5.53 1.53 -17.63
N GLU A 245 6.45 2.31 -18.20
CA GLU A 245 7.88 2.20 -17.97
C GLU A 245 8.45 3.31 -17.06
N ASP A 246 7.69 4.38 -16.80
CA ASP A 246 8.13 5.59 -16.09
C ASP A 246 7.52 5.67 -14.69
N THR A 247 8.32 5.39 -13.67
CA THR A 247 7.92 5.44 -12.25
C THR A 247 7.47 6.83 -11.76
N PRO A 248 8.21 7.93 -12.06
CA PRO A 248 7.90 9.25 -11.50
C PRO A 248 6.64 9.89 -12.08
N PHE A 249 6.30 9.58 -13.34
CA PHE A 249 5.17 10.18 -14.04
C PHE A 249 3.82 9.74 -13.45
N PHE A 250 3.72 8.49 -12.99
CA PHE A 250 2.49 7.95 -12.42
C PHE A 250 2.13 8.58 -11.09
N HIS A 251 3.11 8.89 -10.25
CA HIS A 251 2.85 9.56 -8.99
C HIS A 251 2.18 10.93 -9.23
N HIS A 252 2.77 11.78 -10.06
CA HIS A 252 2.24 13.11 -10.32
C HIS A 252 0.88 13.08 -11.02
N VAL A 253 0.73 12.24 -12.04
CA VAL A 253 -0.53 12.11 -12.79
C VAL A 253 -1.63 11.52 -11.92
N ALA A 254 -1.33 10.47 -11.14
CA ALA A 254 -2.31 9.86 -10.26
C ALA A 254 -2.67 10.85 -9.14
N SER A 255 -1.69 11.45 -8.44
CA SER A 255 -1.95 12.48 -7.43
C SER A 255 -2.81 13.60 -7.99
N LEU A 256 -2.51 14.14 -9.17
CA LEU A 256 -3.36 15.17 -9.80
C LEU A 256 -4.77 14.68 -10.12
N SER A 257 -4.91 13.42 -10.54
CA SER A 257 -6.21 12.80 -10.81
C SER A 257 -7.05 12.66 -9.55
N GLU A 258 -6.44 12.22 -8.44
CA GLU A 258 -7.04 12.15 -7.11
C GLU A 258 -7.47 13.55 -6.63
N LEU A 259 -6.56 14.53 -6.67
CA LEU A 259 -6.85 15.91 -6.28
C LEU A 259 -8.03 16.48 -7.06
N ARG A 260 -8.15 16.14 -8.35
CA ARG A 260 -9.30 16.56 -9.18
C ARG A 260 -10.61 15.89 -8.74
N GLN A 261 -10.58 14.60 -8.42
CA GLN A 261 -11.77 13.89 -7.94
C GLN A 261 -12.25 14.41 -6.59
N VAL A 262 -11.34 14.58 -5.63
CA VAL A 262 -11.70 15.07 -4.28
C VAL A 262 -12.13 16.54 -4.32
N ALA A 263 -11.54 17.35 -5.21
CA ALA A 263 -12.01 18.71 -5.46
C ALA A 263 -13.44 18.74 -6.00
N ALA A 264 -13.79 17.87 -6.95
CA ALA A 264 -15.13 17.78 -7.52
C ALA A 264 -16.16 17.23 -6.53
N ALA A 265 -15.77 16.26 -5.70
CA ALA A 265 -16.63 15.66 -4.68
C ALA A 265 -16.80 16.53 -3.42
N GLY A 266 -15.92 17.51 -3.19
CA GLY A 266 -15.92 18.37 -2.00
C GLY A 266 -15.39 17.71 -0.71
N ASN A 267 -14.84 16.50 -0.80
CA ASN A 267 -14.30 15.75 0.33
C ASN A 267 -12.82 16.09 0.56
N ILE A 268 -12.52 17.37 0.79
CA ILE A 268 -11.14 17.86 0.91
C ILE A 268 -10.71 17.90 2.39
N ASN A 269 -9.54 17.32 2.68
CA ASN A 269 -8.91 17.27 3.99
C ASN A 269 -7.45 17.77 3.91
N THR A 270 -6.81 17.96 5.07
CA THR A 270 -5.43 18.49 5.21
C THR A 270 -4.40 17.76 4.34
N TYR A 271 -4.51 16.44 4.23
CA TYR A 271 -3.65 15.62 3.38
C TYR A 271 -3.60 16.08 1.92
N HIS A 272 -4.73 16.51 1.33
CA HIS A 272 -4.75 16.92 -0.06
C HIS A 272 -3.91 18.17 -0.33
N PHE A 273 -3.78 19.09 0.64
CA PHE A 273 -2.87 20.24 0.51
C PHE A 273 -1.41 19.80 0.45
N ASN A 274 -1.01 18.79 1.24
CA ASN A 274 0.35 18.22 1.20
C ASN A 274 0.64 17.62 -0.19
N VAL A 275 -0.32 16.85 -0.72
CA VAL A 275 -0.17 16.21 -2.05
C VAL A 275 -0.10 17.28 -3.15
N LEU A 276 -0.99 18.27 -3.13
CA LEU A 276 -0.97 19.38 -4.10
C LEU A 276 0.36 20.14 -4.03
N ARG A 277 0.83 20.44 -2.82
CA ARG A 277 2.09 21.12 -2.59
C ARG A 277 3.27 20.33 -3.16
N ALA A 278 3.36 19.03 -2.88
CA ALA A 278 4.41 18.16 -3.39
C ALA A 278 4.41 18.09 -4.92
N VAL A 279 3.24 18.12 -5.56
CA VAL A 279 3.12 18.19 -7.03
C VAL A 279 3.66 19.52 -7.55
N LEU A 280 3.33 20.66 -6.93
CA LEU A 280 3.84 21.98 -7.34
C LEU A 280 5.36 22.07 -7.18
N GLU A 281 5.94 21.54 -6.11
CA GLU A 281 7.41 21.53 -5.92
C GLU A 281 8.14 20.74 -6.99
N LYS A 282 7.58 19.59 -7.36
CA LYS A 282 8.18 18.73 -8.40
C LYS A 282 8.00 19.34 -9.78
N THR A 283 6.87 20.01 -10.01
CA THR A 283 6.62 20.80 -11.22
C THR A 283 7.61 21.97 -11.32
N ALA A 284 7.82 22.70 -10.22
CA ALA A 284 8.79 23.79 -10.15
C ALA A 284 10.21 23.31 -10.48
N THR A 285 10.61 22.18 -9.87
CA THR A 285 11.90 21.55 -10.16
C THR A 285 12.02 21.18 -11.64
N PHE A 286 10.97 20.61 -12.23
CA PHE A 286 10.96 20.21 -13.65
C PHE A 286 11.10 21.39 -14.62
N PHE A 287 10.46 22.53 -14.32
CA PHE A 287 10.55 23.74 -15.13
C PHE A 287 11.74 24.64 -14.77
N GLY A 288 12.58 24.25 -13.81
CA GLY A 288 13.75 25.01 -13.38
C GLY A 288 13.42 26.27 -12.57
N TYR A 289 12.25 26.30 -11.92
CA TYR A 289 11.85 27.37 -11.03
C TYR A 289 12.56 27.30 -9.68
N LYS A 290 12.62 28.43 -8.98
CA LYS A 290 13.30 28.53 -7.69
C LYS A 290 12.41 28.06 -6.55
N ASP A 291 11.10 28.24 -6.69
CA ASP A 291 10.13 27.93 -5.65
C ASP A 291 8.83 27.34 -6.24
N PHE A 292 8.08 26.57 -5.44
CA PHE A 292 6.78 26.02 -5.83
C PHE A 292 5.77 27.10 -6.22
N SER A 293 5.85 28.29 -5.61
CA SER A 293 4.92 29.40 -5.86
C SER A 293 5.03 29.94 -7.28
N ASP A 294 6.17 29.75 -7.94
CA ASP A 294 6.35 30.05 -9.36
C ASP A 294 5.36 29.25 -10.24
N CYS A 295 4.90 28.07 -9.76
CA CYS A 295 3.87 27.27 -10.43
C CYS A 295 2.48 27.90 -10.40
N ILE A 296 2.23 28.89 -9.56
CA ILE A 296 0.95 29.61 -9.45
C ILE A 296 1.11 31.11 -9.70
N HIS A 297 2.29 31.56 -10.13
CA HIS A 297 2.55 32.94 -10.50
C HIS A 297 1.68 33.39 -11.68
N GLY A 298 1.17 34.62 -11.63
CA GLY A 298 0.31 35.23 -12.66
C GLY A 298 -1.16 34.82 -12.58
N VAL A 299 -1.59 34.30 -11.43
CA VAL A 299 -2.98 33.95 -11.14
C VAL A 299 -3.51 34.96 -10.11
N ASP A 300 -4.79 35.33 -10.24
CA ASP A 300 -5.48 36.13 -9.21
C ASP A 300 -5.34 35.44 -7.83
N ASP A 301 -4.92 36.21 -6.82
CA ASP A 301 -4.64 35.76 -5.45
C ASP A 301 -3.39 34.86 -5.25
N GLU A 302 -2.40 34.90 -6.14
CA GLU A 302 -1.15 34.11 -6.03
C GLU A 302 -0.46 34.16 -4.65
N THR A 303 -0.47 35.33 -3.99
CA THR A 303 0.14 35.52 -2.66
C THR A 303 -0.65 34.77 -1.58
N LEU A 304 -1.98 34.80 -1.65
CA LEU A 304 -2.85 34.05 -0.75
C LEU A 304 -2.68 32.55 -0.98
N TYR A 305 -2.62 32.10 -2.23
CA TYR A 305 -2.44 30.69 -2.60
C TYR A 305 -1.10 30.13 -2.12
N ALA A 306 0.00 30.86 -2.34
CA ALA A 306 1.32 30.46 -1.84
C ALA A 306 1.34 30.36 -0.31
N ARG A 307 0.73 31.35 0.37
CA ARG A 307 0.64 31.36 1.84
C ARG A 307 -0.23 30.22 2.36
N ALA A 308 -1.36 29.95 1.70
CA ALA A 308 -2.27 28.87 2.05
C ALA A 308 -1.61 27.51 1.89
N LEU A 309 -0.92 27.27 0.77
CA LEU A 309 -0.14 26.05 0.57
C LEU A 309 0.91 25.92 1.67
N ASN A 310 1.73 26.93 1.93
CA ASN A 310 2.74 26.88 2.99
C ASN A 310 2.14 26.56 4.37
N LEU A 311 1.04 27.22 4.76
CA LEU A 311 0.44 27.04 6.09
C LEU A 311 -0.30 25.70 6.24
N LEU A 312 -1.07 25.33 5.23
CA LEU A 312 -1.92 24.14 5.27
C LEU A 312 -1.15 22.87 4.88
N SER A 313 0.05 23.00 4.28
CA SER A 313 0.94 21.87 3.98
C SER A 313 2.00 21.58 5.04
N HIS A 314 2.31 22.55 5.92
CA HIS A 314 3.32 22.41 6.99
C HIS A 314 2.74 22.44 8.41
N GLY A 315 1.42 22.50 8.57
CA GLY A 315 0.82 22.36 9.90
C GLY A 315 1.19 21.01 10.51
N GLN A 316 1.21 20.91 11.85
CA GLN A 316 1.39 19.67 12.62
C GLN A 316 0.25 18.65 12.41
N TYR A 317 -0.39 18.66 11.25
CA TYR A 317 -1.44 17.75 10.87
C TYR A 317 -0.78 16.44 10.42
N SER A 318 -0.90 15.44 11.27
CA SER A 318 -0.53 14.07 10.93
C SER A 318 -1.24 13.65 9.64
N VAL A 319 -0.49 13.08 8.69
CA VAL A 319 -1.04 12.40 7.50
C VAL A 319 -2.10 11.34 7.90
N TYR A 320 -1.99 10.82 9.12
CA TYR A 320 -2.83 9.76 9.68
C TYR A 320 -4.06 10.28 10.44
N ALA A 321 -4.20 11.59 10.65
CA ALA A 321 -5.40 12.23 11.18
C ALA A 321 -5.85 13.38 10.26
N PRO A 322 -6.27 13.07 9.02
CA PRO A 322 -6.70 14.09 8.09
C PRO A 322 -7.98 14.75 8.63
N VAL A 323 -7.88 16.02 8.98
CA VAL A 323 -9.03 16.80 9.43
C VAL A 323 -9.75 17.32 8.20
N GLU A 324 -11.08 17.13 8.17
CA GLU A 324 -11.91 17.72 7.13
C GLU A 324 -11.77 19.25 7.16
N MET A 325 -11.53 19.84 5.99
CA MET A 325 -11.29 21.27 5.91
C MET A 325 -12.57 22.08 6.11
N THR A 326 -12.41 23.29 6.65
CA THR A 326 -13.49 24.28 6.67
C THR A 326 -13.93 24.62 5.24
N PRO A 327 -15.19 25.04 5.01
CA PRO A 327 -15.69 25.41 3.69
C PRO A 327 -14.78 26.39 2.93
N ASP A 328 -14.21 27.37 3.64
CA ASP A 328 -13.30 28.36 3.04
C ASP A 328 -11.99 27.72 2.56
N ASN A 329 -11.39 26.83 3.36
CA ASN A 329 -10.18 26.10 2.98
C ASN A 329 -10.44 25.13 1.82
N LYS A 330 -11.63 24.51 1.76
CA LYS A 330 -12.04 23.67 0.62
C LYS A 330 -12.11 24.47 -0.67
N LYS A 331 -12.73 25.65 -0.63
CA LYS A 331 -12.82 26.56 -1.78
C LYS A 331 -11.43 27.04 -2.23
N LEU A 332 -10.58 27.36 -1.26
CA LEU A 332 -9.21 27.78 -1.51
C LEU A 332 -8.40 26.67 -2.22
N PHE A 333 -8.52 25.42 -1.77
CA PHE A 333 -7.93 24.26 -2.42
C PHE A 333 -8.39 24.11 -3.88
N GLN A 334 -9.71 24.18 -4.11
CA GLN A 334 -10.30 24.07 -5.45
C GLN A 334 -9.77 25.16 -6.40
N ASN A 335 -9.65 26.40 -5.91
CA ASN A 335 -9.13 27.51 -6.67
C ASN A 335 -7.65 27.32 -7.04
N ILE A 336 -6.81 26.91 -6.08
CA ILE A 336 -5.38 26.65 -6.31
C ILE A 336 -5.20 25.53 -7.33
N LEU A 337 -5.94 24.43 -7.18
CA LEU A 337 -5.86 23.30 -8.11
C LEU A 337 -6.32 23.70 -9.52
N ALA A 338 -7.43 24.44 -9.63
CA ALA A 338 -7.94 24.91 -10.92
C ALA A 338 -6.94 25.85 -11.62
N ALA A 339 -6.35 26.79 -10.87
CA ALA A 339 -5.31 27.69 -11.37
C ALA A 339 -4.08 26.93 -11.89
N PHE A 340 -3.61 25.95 -11.11
CA PHE A 340 -2.47 25.12 -11.48
C PHE A 340 -2.74 24.30 -12.75
N LEU A 341 -3.92 23.66 -12.84
CA LEU A 341 -4.32 22.86 -14.01
C LEU A 341 -4.63 23.72 -15.25
N ALA A 342 -5.01 24.98 -15.08
CA ALA A 342 -5.19 25.91 -16.19
C ALA A 342 -3.83 26.36 -16.78
N LYS A 343 -2.82 26.53 -15.92
CA LYS A 343 -1.47 26.96 -16.32
C LYS A 343 -0.66 25.83 -16.97
N TYR A 344 -0.83 24.59 -16.51
CA TYR A 344 -0.10 23.43 -17.03
C TYR A 344 -1.05 22.38 -17.60
N GLN A 345 -0.85 22.02 -18.88
CA GLN A 345 -1.63 20.96 -19.51
C GLN A 345 -1.08 19.59 -19.13
N PHE A 346 -1.79 18.89 -18.24
CA PHE A 346 -1.53 17.49 -17.92
C PHE A 346 -2.50 16.58 -18.67
N ASP A 347 -1.98 15.52 -19.29
CA ASP A 347 -2.80 14.44 -19.87
C ASP A 347 -3.23 13.47 -18.76
N LEU A 348 -4.30 13.83 -18.05
CA LEU A 348 -4.82 13.04 -16.95
C LEU A 348 -5.72 11.90 -17.47
N PRO A 349 -5.68 10.70 -16.87
CA PRO A 349 -6.60 9.62 -17.18
C PRO A 349 -8.05 10.11 -17.07
N ALA A 350 -8.88 9.73 -18.04
CA ALA A 350 -10.33 9.88 -17.90
C ALA A 350 -10.81 8.87 -16.84
N LEU A 351 -10.98 9.34 -15.61
CA LEU A 351 -11.56 8.59 -14.50
C LEU A 351 -13.09 8.58 -14.59
#